data_AF-A0A2H0H546-F1
#
_entry.id   AF-A0A2H0H546-F1
#
_cell.length_a   1.000
_cell.length_b   1.000
_cell.length_c   1.000
_cell.angle_alpha   90.00
_cell.angle_beta   90.00
_cell.angle_gamma   90.00
#
_symmetry.space_group_name_H-M   'P 1'
#
loop_
_entity.id
_entity.type
_entity.pdbx_description
1 polymer ?
#
loop_
_entity_poly.entity_id
_entity_poly.type
_entity_poly.pdbx_seq_one_letter_code
_entity_poly.pdbx_strand_id
1 'polypeptide(L)'
;LNESRKQLEMIIDLIYHKDIDGLKPRTYRRKARKEFLNLSKKKRKSKSVIRKGIKAQLQYVNRDLGIVDNLLAKNSDREMILSKKEKELLQTIRIVYQQ
;
A
#
# COMPACT_ATOMS: atom_id res chain seq x y z
N LEU A 1 -0.44 -2.32 -9.30
CA LEU A 1 0.47 -1.42 -8.54
C LEU A 1 -0.25 -0.25 -7.84
N ASN A 2 -0.80 0.77 -8.52
CA ASN A 2 -1.55 1.83 -7.83
C ASN A 2 -2.78 1.29 -7.08
N GLU A 3 -3.46 0.28 -7.66
CA GLU A 3 -4.56 -0.38 -6.95
C GLU A 3 -4.05 -1.12 -5.71
N SER A 4 -2.96 -1.88 -5.83
CA SER A 4 -2.29 -2.54 -4.71
C SER A 4 -2.00 -1.57 -3.56
N ARG A 5 -1.45 -0.38 -3.86
CA ARG A 5 -1.24 0.69 -2.87
C ARG A 5 -2.56 1.11 -2.19
N LYS A 6 -3.61 1.41 -2.97
CA LYS A 6 -4.92 1.81 -2.41
C LYS A 6 -5.50 0.75 -1.48
N GLN A 7 -5.35 -0.51 -1.87
CA GLN A 7 -5.88 -1.65 -1.12
C GLN A 7 -5.11 -1.85 0.19
N LEU A 8 -3.78 -1.75 0.17
CA LEU A 8 -2.98 -1.76 1.39
C LEU A 8 -3.33 -0.59 2.32
N GLU A 9 -3.49 0.61 1.75
CA GLU A 9 -3.94 1.79 2.50
C GLU A 9 -5.30 1.58 3.19
N MET A 10 -6.21 0.82 2.58
CA MET A 10 -7.50 0.45 3.15
C MET A 10 -7.34 -0.61 4.25
N ILE A 11 -6.52 -1.65 4.02
CA ILE A 11 -6.19 -2.66 5.01
C ILE A 11 -5.59 -2.01 6.26
N ILE A 12 -4.67 -1.04 6.10
CA ILE A 12 -4.11 -0.26 7.22
C ILE A 12 -5.22 0.45 8.00
N ASP A 13 -6.22 1.03 7.32
CA ASP A 13 -7.32 1.72 8.00
C ASP A 13 -8.23 0.74 8.76
N LEU A 14 -8.36 -0.50 8.29
CA LEU A 14 -9.20 -1.54 8.91
C LEU A 14 -8.56 -2.14 10.17
N ILE A 15 -7.26 -2.44 10.12
CA ILE A 15 -6.56 -3.14 11.22
C ILE A 15 -5.95 -2.18 12.26
N TYR A 16 -5.95 -0.87 11.97
CA TYR A 16 -5.43 0.14 12.88
C TYR A 16 -6.43 0.46 13.99
N HIS A 17 -5.98 0.42 15.24
CA HIS A 17 -6.79 0.78 16.40
C HIS A 17 -6.08 1.85 17.23
N LYS A 18 -6.71 3.02 17.38
CA LYS A 18 -6.10 4.17 18.06
C LYS A 18 -5.68 3.88 19.50
N ASP A 19 -6.51 3.16 20.25
CA ASP A 19 -6.25 2.89 21.67
C ASP A 19 -5.09 1.92 21.90
N ILE A 20 -4.80 1.07 20.91
CA ILE A 20 -3.73 0.05 20.97
C ILE A 20 -2.45 0.56 20.29
N ASP A 21 -2.57 1.21 19.13
CA ASP A 21 -1.44 1.61 18.29
C ASP A 21 -0.95 3.04 18.58
N GLY A 22 -1.72 3.84 19.32
CA GLY A 22 -1.42 5.23 19.63
C GLY A 22 -1.53 6.13 18.39
N LEU A 23 -0.38 6.51 17.81
CA LEU A 23 -0.33 7.39 16.66
C LEU A 23 -0.46 6.60 15.35
N LYS A 24 -1.39 7.04 14.49
CA LYS A 24 -1.59 6.44 13.18
C LYS A 24 -0.33 6.51 12.32
N PRO A 25 0.13 5.39 11.75
CA PRO A 25 1.25 5.40 10.82
C PRO A 25 1.04 6.39 9.68
N ARG A 26 2.09 7.14 9.34
CA ARG A 26 2.04 8.09 8.23
C ARG A 26 1.85 7.37 6.90
N THR A 27 0.72 7.61 6.25
CA THR A 27 0.46 7.15 4.88
C THR A 27 0.69 8.28 3.88
N TYR A 28 1.11 7.92 2.67
CA TYR A 28 1.45 8.88 1.61
C TYR A 28 0.33 9.06 0.58
N ARG A 29 -0.93 8.74 0.94
CA ARG A 29 -2.09 8.64 0.02
C ARG A 29 -2.19 9.78 -0.99
N ARG A 30 -2.17 11.03 -0.48
CA ARG A 30 -2.30 12.25 -1.31
C ARG A 30 -1.11 12.42 -2.25
N LYS A 31 0.12 12.20 -1.75
CA LYS A 31 1.35 12.33 -2.53
C LYS A 31 1.42 11.24 -3.60
N ALA A 32 1.22 9.98 -3.21
CA ALA A 32 1.26 8.83 -4.10
C ALA A 32 0.20 8.91 -5.21
N ARG A 33 -1.03 9.34 -4.87
CA ARG A 33 -2.09 9.60 -5.85
C ARG A 33 -1.71 10.72 -6.81
N LYS A 34 -1.18 11.84 -6.31
CA LYS A 34 -0.75 12.97 -7.16
C LYS A 34 0.33 12.53 -8.15
N GLU A 35 1.36 11.83 -7.67
CA GLU A 35 2.44 11.32 -8.52
C GLU A 35 1.95 10.32 -9.56
N PHE A 36 1.06 9.40 -9.18
CA PHE A 36 0.40 8.49 -10.11
C PHE A 36 -0.40 9.25 -11.17
N LEU A 37 -1.25 10.20 -10.77
CA LEU A 37 -2.08 10.96 -11.72
C LEU A 37 -1.22 11.80 -12.66
N ASN A 38 -0.17 12.44 -12.17
CA ASN A 38 0.76 13.20 -12.99
C ASN A 38 1.44 12.32 -14.05
N LEU A 39 1.85 11.11 -13.68
CA LEU A 39 2.39 10.14 -14.63
C LEU A 39 1.30 9.66 -15.61
N SER A 40 0.13 9.28 -15.11
CA SER A 40 -0.95 8.69 -15.89
C SER A 40 -1.52 9.65 -16.92
N LYS A 41 -1.74 10.92 -16.54
CA LYS A 41 -2.32 11.96 -17.39
C LYS A 41 -1.32 12.62 -18.36
N LYS A 42 -0.03 12.30 -18.28
CA LYS A 42 0.99 12.89 -19.16
C LYS A 42 0.84 12.39 -20.61
N LYS A 43 0.68 13.30 -21.57
CA LYS A 43 0.47 13.01 -23.01
C LYS A 43 1.61 12.20 -23.65
N ARG A 44 2.88 12.49 -23.31
CA ARG A 44 4.06 11.77 -23.80
C ARG A 44 4.98 11.40 -22.64
N LYS A 45 5.29 10.12 -22.49
CA LYS A 45 6.09 9.58 -21.37
C LYS A 45 7.35 8.92 -21.94
N SER A 46 8.52 9.44 -21.59
CA SER A 46 9.77 8.78 -21.93
C SER A 46 9.95 7.52 -21.06
N LYS A 47 10.76 6.56 -21.52
CA LYS A 47 11.11 5.35 -20.76
C LYS A 47 11.58 5.67 -19.34
N SER A 48 12.40 6.71 -19.19
CA SER A 48 12.90 7.18 -17.89
C SER A 48 11.78 7.67 -16.96
N VAL A 49 10.80 8.40 -17.50
CA VAL A 49 9.65 8.89 -16.72
C VAL A 49 8.76 7.73 -16.26
N ILE A 50 8.51 6.75 -17.14
CA ILE A 50 7.73 5.55 -16.79
C ILE A 50 8.44 4.79 -15.66
N ARG A 51 9.73 4.52 -15.80
CA ARG A 51 10.54 3.82 -14.79
C ARG A 51 10.52 4.53 -13.44
N LYS A 52 10.71 5.86 -13.41
CA LYS A 52 10.64 6.65 -12.17
C LYS A 52 9.26 6.55 -11.51
N GLY A 53 8.20 6.62 -12.31
CA GLY A 53 6.83 6.49 -11.83
C GLY A 53 6.51 5.11 -11.23
N ILE A 54 6.94 4.04 -11.91
CA ILE A 54 6.81 2.66 -11.40
C ILE A 54 7.60 2.50 -10.10
N LYS A 55 8.87 2.95 -10.07
CA LYS A 55 9.70 2.90 -8.86
C LYS A 55 9.05 3.62 -7.68
N ALA A 56 8.47 4.80 -7.90
CA ALA A 56 7.76 5.52 -6.85
C ALA A 56 6.55 4.73 -6.32
N GLN A 57 5.73 4.16 -7.22
CA GLN A 57 4.59 3.35 -6.82
C GLN A 57 4.99 2.07 -6.06
N LEU A 58 6.07 1.39 -6.47
CA LEU A 58 6.62 0.24 -5.75
C LEU A 58 7.09 0.62 -4.34
N GLN A 59 7.75 1.77 -4.19
CA GLN A 59 8.19 2.27 -2.89
C GLN A 59 7.04 2.60 -1.94
N TYR A 60 5.89 3.05 -2.46
CA TYR A 60 4.69 3.22 -1.64
C TYR A 60 4.13 1.88 -1.20
N VAL A 61 3.97 0.93 -2.12
CA VAL A 61 3.52 -0.44 -1.80
C VAL A 61 4.43 -1.09 -0.75
N ASN A 62 5.75 -0.99 -0.89
CA ASN A 62 6.70 -1.54 0.09
C ASN A 62 6.51 -0.94 1.50
N ARG A 63 6.31 0.38 1.56
CA ARG A 63 6.09 1.06 2.84
C ARG A 63 4.76 0.64 3.47
N ASP A 64 3.71 0.57 2.66
CA ASP A 64 2.38 0.19 3.14
C ASP A 64 2.37 -1.28 3.60
N LEU A 65 3.06 -2.18 2.89
CA LEU A 65 3.30 -3.57 3.34
C LEU A 65 4.00 -3.61 4.70
N GLY A 66 5.08 -2.85 4.87
CA GLY A 66 5.78 -2.80 6.16
C GLY A 66 4.90 -2.27 7.30
N ILE A 67 3.98 -1.33 7.02
CA ILE A 67 2.99 -0.88 8.02
C ILE A 67 2.02 -2.01 8.35
N VAL A 68 1.48 -2.71 7.35
CA VAL A 68 0.57 -3.85 7.55
C VAL A 68 1.26 -4.94 8.37
N ASP A 69 2.46 -5.35 8.01
CA ASP A 69 3.22 -6.39 8.70
C ASP A 69 3.48 -6.01 10.17
N ASN A 70 3.88 -4.75 10.42
CA ASN A 70 4.06 -4.25 11.78
C ASN A 70 2.76 -4.23 12.59
N LEU A 71 1.63 -3.90 11.97
CA LEU A 71 0.33 -3.89 12.66
C LEU A 71 -0.13 -5.32 12.95
N LEU A 72 0.03 -6.26 12.02
CA LEU A 72 -0.33 -7.66 12.23
C LEU A 72 0.57 -8.32 13.31
N ALA A 73 1.86 -8.02 13.33
CA ALA A 73 2.80 -8.56 14.32
C ALA A 73 2.49 -8.11 15.76
N LYS A 74 1.83 -6.97 15.95
CA LYS A 74 1.44 -6.48 17.29
C LYS A 74 0.27 -7.24 17.89
N ASN A 75 -0.64 -7.75 17.06
CA ASN A 75 -1.80 -8.49 17.53
C ASN A 75 -2.33 -9.40 16.41
N SER A 76 -2.17 -10.71 16.61
CA SER A 76 -2.60 -11.76 15.68
C SER A 76 -4.10 -11.76 15.41
N ASP A 77 -4.93 -11.26 16.35
CA ASP A 77 -6.38 -11.17 16.18
C ASP A 77 -6.78 -10.19 15.05
N ARG A 78 -5.88 -9.28 14.66
CA ARG A 78 -6.09 -8.38 13.52
C ARG A 78 -6.23 -9.14 12.20
N GLU A 79 -5.64 -10.32 12.08
CA GLU A 79 -5.88 -11.18 10.94
C GLU A 79 -7.33 -11.65 10.87
N MET A 80 -8.05 -11.76 12.00
CA MET A 80 -9.48 -12.13 11.99
C MET A 80 -10.38 -11.01 11.47
N ILE A 81 -9.94 -9.75 11.56
CA ILE A 81 -10.67 -8.59 11.03
C ILE A 81 -10.73 -8.62 9.50
N LEU A 82 -9.67 -9.13 8.86
CA LEU A 82 -9.59 -9.20 7.41
C LEU A 82 -10.53 -10.24 6.83
N SER A 83 -11.34 -9.83 5.86
CA SER A 83 -12.13 -10.75 5.05
C SER A 83 -11.23 -11.70 4.25
N LYS A 84 -11.78 -12.84 3.82
CA LYS A 84 -11.07 -13.79 2.94
C LYS A 84 -10.48 -13.10 1.71
N LYS A 85 -11.23 -12.18 1.10
CA LYS A 85 -10.80 -11.42 -0.08
C LYS A 85 -9.59 -10.53 0.21
N GLU A 86 -9.57 -9.87 1.37
CA GLU A 86 -8.45 -8.98 1.75
C GLU A 86 -7.19 -9.79 2.05
N LYS A 87 -7.32 -10.98 2.65
CA LYS A 87 -6.18 -11.90 2.85
C LYS A 87 -5.60 -12.37 1.53
N GLU A 88 -6.44 -12.84 0.61
CA GLU A 88 -6.01 -13.27 -0.74
C GLU A 88 -5.36 -12.12 -1.52
N LEU A 89 -5.91 -10.91 -1.41
CA LEU A 89 -5.36 -9.71 -2.01
C LEU A 89 -3.99 -9.36 -1.43
N LEU A 90 -3.83 -9.40 -0.09
CA LEU A 90 -2.55 -9.14 0.57
C LEU A 90 -1.48 -10.13 0.10
N GLN A 91 -1.83 -11.42 0.02
CA GLN A 91 -0.92 -12.45 -0.50
C GLN A 91 -0.54 -12.22 -1.95
N THR A 92 -1.53 -11.89 -2.79
CA THR A 92 -1.29 -11.56 -4.20
C THR A 92 -0.34 -10.37 -4.33
N ILE A 93 -0.52 -9.32 -3.53
CA ILE A 93 0.34 -8.13 -3.54
C ILE A 93 1.77 -8.48 -3.11
N ARG A 94 1.94 -9.34 -2.09
CA ARG A 94 3.26 -9.82 -1.65
C ARG A 94 3.99 -10.57 -2.76
N ILE A 95 3.32 -11.51 -3.42
CA ILE A 95 3.88 -12.28 -4.54
C ILE A 95 4.30 -11.35 -5.69
N VAL A 96 3.41 -10.45 -6.11
CA VAL A 96 3.68 -9.52 -7.22
C VAL A 96 4.80 -8.54 -6.90
N TYR A 97 4.99 -8.17 -5.63
CA TYR A 97 6.07 -7.28 -5.21
C TYR A 97 7.45 -7.98 -5.19
N GLN A 98 7.49 -9.30 -5.01
CA GLN A 98 8.73 -10.07 -4.95
C GLN A 98 9.31 -10.48 -6.33
N GLN A 99 8.54 -10.31 -7.41
CA GLN A 99 8.93 -10.61 -8.80
C GLN A 99 9.73 -9.47 -9.44
#